data_AF-A0A6P2PTN4-F1
#
_entry.id   AF-A0A6P2PTN4-F1
#
_cell.length_a   1.000
_cell.length_b   1.000
_cell.length_c   1.000
_cell.angle_alpha   90.00
_cell.angle_beta   90.00
_cell.angle_gamma   90.00
#
_symmetry.space_group_name_H-M   'P 1'
#
loop_
_entity.id
_entity.type
_entity.pdbx_description
1 polymer ?
#
loop_
_entity_poly.entity_id
_entity_poly.type
_entity_poly.pdbx_seq_one_letter_code
_entity_poly.pdbx_strand_id
1 'polypeptide(L)'
;MCPSDCEVTALHQALQADKSNPATWRWYSDLVENQRLALRLKEDQWVVAIDGSDFASAEGLYAAVRWAHIMTHSGGYITFAV
;
A
#
# COMPACT_ATOMS: atom_id res chain seq x y z
N MET A 1 -3.08 -0.47 -15.41
CA MET A 1 -4.05 0.66 -15.39
C MET A 1 -3.77 1.50 -14.15
N CYS A 2 -3.96 2.82 -14.22
CA CYS A 2 -3.93 3.64 -13.01
C CYS A 2 -5.06 3.18 -12.07
N PRO A 3 -4.88 3.24 -10.74
CA PRO A 3 -5.94 2.97 -9.78
C PRO A 3 -7.19 3.76 -10.12
N SER A 4 -8.38 3.16 -10.00
CA SER A 4 -9.60 3.96 -10.05
C SER A 4 -9.63 4.89 -8.84
N ASP A 5 -9.86 6.18 -9.01
CA ASP A 5 -9.87 7.16 -7.90
C ASP A 5 -10.82 6.75 -6.75
N CYS A 6 -11.89 6.01 -7.08
CA CYS A 6 -12.82 5.42 -6.13
C CYS A 6 -12.18 4.41 -5.17
N GLU A 7 -11.31 3.53 -5.67
CA GLU A 7 -10.67 2.47 -4.86
C GLU A 7 -9.65 3.05 -3.89
N VAL A 8 -8.89 4.05 -4.34
CA VAL A 8 -7.93 4.78 -3.51
C VAL A 8 -8.66 5.62 -2.45
N THR A 9 -9.79 6.24 -2.80
CA THR A 9 -10.63 6.97 -1.83
C THR A 9 -11.21 6.02 -0.79
N ALA A 10 -11.71 4.84 -1.20
CA ALA A 10 -12.23 3.83 -0.29
C ALA A 10 -11.14 3.29 0.65
N LEU A 11 -9.93 3.03 0.13
CA LEU A 11 -8.76 2.66 0.92
C LEU A 11 -8.46 3.72 1.99
N HIS A 12 -8.40 4.99 1.58
CA HIS A 12 -8.09 6.11 2.47
C HIS A 12 -9.09 6.18 3.63
N GLN A 13 -10.39 6.11 3.33
CA GLN A 13 -11.44 6.08 4.35
C GLN A 13 -11.33 4.86 5.26
N ALA A 14 -11.07 3.67 4.70
CA ALA A 14 -10.93 2.44 5.47
C ALA A 14 -9.75 2.51 6.45
N LEU A 15 -8.59 3.00 6.03
CA LEU A 15 -7.42 3.16 6.88
C LEU A 15 -7.63 4.23 7.96
N GLN A 16 -8.30 5.34 7.63
CA GLN A 16 -8.60 6.39 8.60
C GLN A 16 -9.63 5.93 9.66
N ALA A 17 -10.58 5.11 9.25
CA ALA A 17 -11.62 4.55 10.12
C ALA A 17 -11.10 3.40 11.00
N ASP A 18 -10.05 2.68 10.58
CA ASP A 18 -9.47 1.56 11.32
C ASP A 18 -8.75 2.02 12.61
N LYS A 19 -9.51 2.11 13.70
CA LYS A 19 -9.00 2.48 15.03
C LYS A 19 -8.16 1.37 15.67
N SER A 20 -8.21 0.15 15.16
CA SER A 20 -7.41 -0.97 15.69
C SER A 20 -5.94 -0.87 15.29
N ASN A 21 -5.63 -0.15 14.20
CA ASN A 21 -4.28 -0.04 13.68
C ASN A 21 -3.92 1.40 13.28
N PRO A 22 -3.80 2.32 14.26
CA PRO A 22 -3.47 3.72 14.00
C PRO A 22 -2.05 3.89 13.42
N ALA A 23 -1.16 2.91 13.64
CA ALA A 23 0.19 2.92 13.07
C ALA A 23 0.15 2.81 11.53
N THR A 24 -0.71 1.93 10.99
CA THR A 24 -0.85 1.79 9.53
C THR A 24 -1.36 3.07 8.89
N TRP A 25 -2.34 3.74 9.52
CA TRP A 25 -2.83 5.03 9.03
C TRP A 25 -1.71 6.08 9.01
N ARG A 26 -1.00 6.27 10.13
CA ARG A 26 0.09 7.26 10.21
C ARG A 26 1.18 7.01 9.17
N TRP A 27 1.60 5.75 9.02
CA TRP A 27 2.59 5.34 8.03
C TRP A 27 2.10 5.61 6.60
N TYR A 28 0.86 5.24 6.27
CA TYR A 28 0.28 5.47 4.95
C TYR A 28 0.17 6.97 4.63
N SER A 29 -0.34 7.77 5.57
CA SER A 29 -0.49 9.22 5.39
C SER A 29 0.85 9.90 5.12
N ASP A 30 1.90 9.55 5.88
CA ASP A 30 3.25 10.08 5.66
C ASP A 30 3.77 9.76 4.24
N LEU A 31 3.58 8.52 3.76
CA LEU A 31 4.02 8.15 2.41
C LEU A 31 3.23 8.88 1.31
N VAL A 32 1.94 9.11 1.50
CA VAL A 32 1.10 9.87 0.55
C VAL A 32 1.48 11.34 0.54
N GLU A 33 1.62 11.97 1.71
CA GLU A 33 2.00 13.39 1.85
C GLU A 33 3.37 13.68 1.22
N ASN A 34 4.31 12.76 1.38
CA ASN A 34 5.65 12.87 0.80
C ASN A 34 5.75 12.35 -0.65
N GLN A 35 4.64 11.93 -1.28
CA GLN A 35 4.60 11.39 -2.64
C GLN A 35 5.52 10.18 -2.86
N ARG A 36 5.75 9.40 -1.80
CA ARG A 36 6.63 8.23 -1.80
C ARG A 36 5.89 6.94 -2.15
N LEU A 37 4.56 6.96 -2.09
CA LEU A 37 3.68 5.82 -2.36
C LEU A 37 3.22 5.80 -3.82
N ALA A 38 3.38 4.66 -4.48
CA ALA A 38 2.70 4.35 -5.73
C ALA A 38 1.86 3.09 -5.57
N LEU A 39 0.58 3.21 -5.93
CA LEU A 39 -0.37 2.09 -5.96
C LEU A 39 -0.62 1.75 -7.43
N ARG A 40 -0.43 0.48 -7.82
CA ARG A 40 -0.55 0.05 -9.20
C ARG A 40 -1.39 -1.22 -9.26
N LEU A 41 -2.35 -1.29 -10.18
CA LEU A 41 -3.02 -2.54 -10.51
C LEU A 41 -2.25 -3.20 -11.67
N LYS A 42 -1.60 -4.33 -11.39
CA LYS A 42 -0.89 -5.17 -12.36
C LYS A 42 -1.63 -6.50 -12.44
N GLU A 43 -2.19 -6.79 -13.62
CA GLU A 43 -3.10 -7.93 -13.81
C GLU A 43 -4.24 -7.84 -12.78
N ASP A 44 -4.38 -8.83 -11.91
CA ASP A 44 -5.39 -8.90 -10.85
C ASP A 44 -4.80 -8.65 -9.44
N GLN A 45 -3.62 -8.03 -9.36
CA GLN A 45 -2.92 -7.76 -8.11
C GLN A 45 -2.64 -6.27 -7.92
N TRP A 46 -2.99 -5.77 -6.73
CA TRP A 46 -2.54 -4.47 -6.24
C TRP A 46 -1.10 -4.56 -5.79
N VAL A 47 -0.23 -3.80 -6.45
CA VAL A 47 1.17 -3.63 -6.09
C VAL A 47 1.35 -2.31 -5.36
N VAL A 48 1.99 -2.38 -4.19
CA VAL A 48 2.40 -1.22 -3.40
C VAL A 48 3.89 -1.01 -3.59
N ALA A 49 4.24 0.11 -4.20
CA ALA A 49 5.62 0.54 -4.37
C ALA A 49 5.92 1.77 -3.49
N ILE A 50 7.10 1.78 -2.88
CA ILE A 50 7.58 2.84 -2.00
C ILE A 50 8.96 3.26 -2.48
N ASP A 51 9.15 4.57 -2.70
CA ASP A 51 10.39 5.13 -3.27
C ASP A 51 10.84 4.40 -4.55
N GLY A 52 9.88 3.97 -5.36
CA GLY A 52 10.11 3.25 -6.62
C GLY A 52 10.39 1.74 -6.48
N SER A 53 10.50 1.21 -5.27
CA SER A 53 10.68 -0.24 -5.04
C SER A 53 9.34 -0.91 -4.74
N ASP A 54 9.06 -2.05 -5.37
CA ASP A 54 7.85 -2.83 -5.09
C ASP A 54 8.02 -3.57 -3.75
N PHE A 55 7.11 -3.34 -2.79
CA PHE A 55 7.16 -3.97 -1.47
C PHE A 55 6.19 -5.13 -1.37
N ALA A 56 4.93 -4.95 -1.76
CA ALA A 56 3.88 -5.93 -1.57
C ALA A 56 2.97 -6.04 -2.78
N SER A 57 2.39 -7.22 -2.98
CA SER A 57 1.26 -7.43 -3.86
C SER A 57 0.15 -8.22 -3.16
N ALA A 58 -1.12 -7.88 -3.44
CA ALA A 58 -2.26 -8.69 -3.05
C ALA A 58 -3.47 -8.44 -3.97
N GLU A 59 -4.42 -9.37 -4.03
CA GLU A 59 -5.69 -9.19 -4.76
C GLU A 59 -6.47 -7.96 -4.26
N GLY A 60 -6.39 -7.67 -2.96
CA GLY A 60 -7.07 -6.54 -2.33
C GLY A 60 -6.13 -5.38 -2.00
N LEU A 61 -6.52 -4.16 -2.39
CA LEU A 61 -5.75 -2.94 -2.15
C LEU A 61 -5.42 -2.72 -0.66
N TYR A 62 -6.40 -2.87 0.23
CA TYR A 62 -6.17 -2.74 1.67
C TYR A 62 -5.19 -3.80 2.20
N ALA A 63 -5.28 -5.03 1.70
CA ALA A 63 -4.38 -6.12 2.08
C ALA A 63 -2.94 -5.83 1.61
N ALA A 64 -2.76 -5.38 0.36
CA ALA A 64 -1.46 -5.02 -0.18
C ALA A 64 -0.78 -3.93 0.67
N VAL A 65 -1.52 -2.90 1.07
CA VAL A 65 -1.02 -1.81 1.93
C VAL A 65 -0.64 -2.31 3.32
N ARG A 66 -1.45 -3.20 3.92
CA ARG A 66 -1.13 -3.84 5.20
C ARG A 66 0.14 -4.69 5.13
N TRP A 67 0.31 -5.46 4.06
CA TRP A 67 1.52 -6.25 3.84
C TRP A 67 2.76 -5.37 3.66
N ALA A 68 2.65 -4.29 2.88
CA ALA A 68 3.72 -3.33 2.72
C ALA A 68 4.13 -2.66 4.05
N HIS A 69 3.15 -2.33 4.90
CA HIS A 69 3.42 -1.80 6.24
C HIS A 69 4.19 -2.81 7.10
N ILE A 70 3.80 -4.10 7.08
CA ILE A 70 4.51 -5.16 7.79
C ILE A 70 5.94 -5.31 7.27
N MET A 71 6.15 -5.30 5.95
CA MET A 71 7.47 -5.49 5.33
C MET A 71 8.43 -4.34 5.60
N THR A 72 7.95 -3.09 5.54
CA THR A 72 8.76 -1.91 5.90
C THR A 72 9.27 -1.94 7.34
N HIS A 73 8.58 -2.63 8.25
CA HIS A 73 8.94 -2.71 9.67
C HIS A 73 9.61 -4.04 10.07
N SER A 74 9.57 -5.06 9.21
CA SER A 74 10.21 -6.37 9.45
C SER A 74 11.57 -6.52 8.77
N GLY A 75 11.97 -5.57 7.93
CA GLY A 75 13.25 -5.59 7.21
C GLY A 75 13.30 -6.58 6.04
N GLY A 76 12.20 -7.28 5.74
CA GLY A 76 12.09 -8.21 4.63
C GLY A 76 11.54 -7.53 3.38
N TYR A 77 12.35 -7.37 2.35
CA TYR A 77 11.89 -7.06 0.99
C TYR A 77 11.65 -8.36 0.24
N ILE A 78 10.51 -8.47 -0.45
CA ILE A 78 10.26 -9.56 -1.38
C ILE A 78 10.71 -9.07 -2.76
N THR A 79 11.86 -9.55 -3.24
CA THR A 79 12.25 -9.35 -4.64
C THR A 79 11.41 -10.27 -5.51
N PHE A 80 10.53 -9.71 -6.33
CA PHE A 80 9.88 -10.45 -7.41
C PHE A 80 10.90 -10.62 -8.54
N ALA A 81 11.24 -11.86 -8.88
CA ALA A 81 11.97 -12.17 -10.11
C ALA A 81 11.07 -11.85 -11.32
N VAL A 82 11.65 -11.17 -12.30
CA VAL A 82 11.03 -10.75 -13.57
C VAL A 82 10.74 -11.96 -14.45
#